data_AF-A0A6G6W9A1-F1
#
_entry.id   AF-A0A6G6W9A1-F1
#
_cell.length_a   1.000
_cell.length_b   1.000
_cell.length_c   1.000
_cell.angle_alpha   90.00
_cell.angle_beta   90.00
_cell.angle_gamma   90.00
#
_symmetry.space_group_name_H-M   'P 1'
#
loop_
_entity.id
_entity.type
_entity.pdbx_description
1 polymer ?
#
loop_
_entity_poly.entity_id
_entity_poly.type
_entity_poly.pdbx_seq_one_letter_code
_entity_poly.pdbx_strand_id
1 'polypeptide(L)'
;MSRIGKLPVPVPSGVDVQIDGAVVTVKGPKGTLSHTVAAPITVEKGEGVLDVKRPDDERVSKSLHGLTRTLVNNMVVGVTDGYEKRLEIVGVGYRVLSKGPTQLEFQLGYSHPIVFNAPDGITFAVENPTRFGVQGIDKQLVGEVAANIRKLRKPEPYKGKGVRYAGEHVRRKVGKAGK
;
A
#
# COMPACT_ATOMS: atom_id res chain seq x y z
N MET A 1 21.16 8.17 12.00
CA MET A 1 20.59 9.04 10.93
C MET A 1 20.23 8.19 9.71
N SER A 2 19.11 8.49 9.05
CA SER A 2 18.67 7.74 7.87
C SER A 2 19.66 7.92 6.71
N ARG A 3 20.29 6.83 6.26
CA ARG A 3 21.20 6.80 5.10
C ARG A 3 20.45 6.64 3.78
N ILE A 4 19.13 6.43 3.84
CA ILE A 4 18.28 6.07 2.69
C ILE A 4 18.22 7.19 1.64
N GLY A 5 18.20 8.46 2.05
CA GLY A 5 18.14 9.58 1.10
C GLY A 5 19.37 9.68 0.20
N LYS A 6 20.55 9.23 0.66
CA LYS A 6 21.79 9.27 -0.13
C LYS A 6 21.82 8.22 -1.25
N LEU A 7 20.90 7.26 -1.23
CA LEU A 7 20.86 6.20 -2.23
C LEU A 7 20.07 6.70 -3.44
N PRO A 8 20.66 6.67 -4.65
CA PRO A 8 19.93 7.01 -5.86
C PRO A 8 18.70 6.11 -6.03
N VAL A 9 17.70 6.61 -6.75
CA VAL A 9 16.54 5.83 -7.16
C VAL A 9 16.79 5.35 -8.59
N PRO A 10 16.96 4.03 -8.83
CA PRO A 10 17.13 3.52 -10.18
C PRO A 10 15.82 3.67 -10.96
N VAL A 11 15.92 4.11 -12.21
CA VAL A 11 14.77 4.22 -13.12
C VAL A 11 14.89 3.11 -14.16
N PRO A 12 14.05 2.06 -14.10
CA PRO A 12 14.06 0.99 -15.09
C PRO A 12 13.72 1.51 -16.49
N SER A 13 14.21 0.80 -17.52
CA SER A 13 13.85 1.07 -18.90
C SER A 13 12.32 1.01 -19.11
N GLY A 14 11.75 2.01 -19.77
CA GLY A 14 10.31 2.10 -20.02
C GLY A 14 9.53 2.88 -18.95
N VAL A 15 10.22 3.46 -17.96
CA VAL A 15 9.65 4.46 -17.05
C VAL A 15 10.13 5.85 -17.46
N ASP A 16 9.20 6.76 -17.72
CA ASP A 16 9.50 8.17 -17.92
C ASP A 16 9.24 8.96 -16.63
N VAL A 17 10.16 9.86 -16.31
CA VAL A 17 10.07 10.71 -15.13
C VAL A 17 10.19 12.16 -15.59
N GLN A 18 9.15 12.92 -15.29
CA GLN A 18 9.04 14.34 -15.57
C GLN A 18 9.10 15.11 -14.24
N ILE A 19 9.92 16.13 -14.18
CA ILE A 19 10.11 16.98 -13.00
C ILE A 19 9.72 18.40 -13.42
N ASP A 20 8.61 18.90 -12.87
CA ASP A 20 8.11 20.26 -13.08
C ASP A 20 8.14 21.02 -11.76
N GLY A 21 9.23 21.75 -11.52
CA GLY A 21 9.50 22.41 -10.25
C GLY A 21 9.54 21.43 -9.08
N ALA A 22 8.50 21.46 -8.25
CA ALA A 22 8.34 20.55 -7.11
C ALA A 22 7.53 19.29 -7.46
N VAL A 23 6.85 19.23 -8.60
CA VAL A 23 5.98 18.12 -8.97
C VAL A 23 6.78 17.09 -9.74
N VAL A 24 6.86 15.87 -9.20
CA VAL A 24 7.46 14.71 -9.86
C VAL A 24 6.34 13.83 -10.39
N THR A 25 6.34 13.63 -11.71
CA THR A 25 5.39 12.74 -12.39
C THR A 25 6.16 11.54 -12.95
N VAL A 26 5.69 10.34 -12.62
CA VAL A 26 6.29 9.07 -13.05
C VAL A 26 5.27 8.33 -13.91
N LYS A 27 5.66 7.99 -15.13
CA LYS A 27 4.85 7.24 -16.09
C LYS A 27 5.51 5.91 -16.38
N GLY A 28 4.74 4.82 -16.32
CA GLY A 28 5.24 3.49 -16.63
C GLY A 28 4.15 2.60 -17.22
N PRO A 29 4.42 1.29 -17.38
CA PRO A 29 3.52 0.38 -18.07
C PRO A 29 2.16 0.21 -17.38
N LYS A 30 2.08 0.37 -16.06
CA LYS A 30 0.83 0.20 -15.30
C LYS A 30 0.01 1.49 -15.12
N GLY A 31 0.55 2.64 -15.50
CA GLY A 31 -0.13 3.92 -15.36
C GLY A 31 0.80 5.07 -14.98
N THR A 32 0.22 6.11 -14.40
CA THR A 32 0.92 7.35 -14.06
C THR A 32 0.67 7.72 -12.60
N LEU A 33 1.68 8.25 -11.94
CA LEU A 33 1.61 8.78 -10.58
C LEU A 33 2.26 10.16 -10.53
N SER A 34 1.71 11.05 -9.71
CA SER A 34 2.27 12.37 -9.45
C SER A 34 2.44 12.61 -7.96
N HIS A 35 3.50 13.29 -7.58
CA HIS A 35 3.77 13.67 -6.20
C HIS A 35 4.45 15.03 -6.12
N THR A 36 3.95 15.88 -5.23
CA THR A 36 4.55 17.18 -4.94
C THR A 36 5.59 17.06 -3.84
N VAL A 37 6.84 17.30 -4.19
CA VAL A 37 7.99 17.30 -3.28
C VAL A 37 7.93 18.50 -2.35
N ALA A 38 8.10 18.26 -1.05
CA ALA A 38 8.14 19.31 -0.05
C ALA A 38 9.46 20.12 -0.13
N ALA A 39 9.35 21.44 -0.09
CA ALA A 39 10.50 22.33 0.10
C ALA A 39 11.18 22.03 1.46
N PRO A 40 12.52 22.13 1.57
CA PRO A 40 13.46 22.65 0.57
C PRO A 40 14.18 21.55 -0.25
N ILE A 41 13.60 20.35 -0.35
CA ILE A 41 14.21 19.22 -1.05
C ILE A 41 14.06 19.39 -2.57
N THR A 42 15.12 19.06 -3.32
CA THR A 42 15.10 19.04 -4.79
C THR A 42 15.32 17.63 -5.31
N VAL A 43 14.77 17.34 -6.49
CA VAL A 43 14.97 16.07 -7.19
C VAL A 43 15.60 16.39 -8.54
N GLU A 44 16.71 15.76 -8.83
CA GLU A 44 17.44 15.90 -10.08
C GLU A 44 17.46 14.58 -10.85
N LYS A 45 17.39 14.67 -12.17
CA LYS A 45 17.45 13.52 -13.07
C LYS A 45 18.89 13.33 -13.54
N GLY A 46 19.53 12.25 -13.09
CA GLY A 46 20.82 11.79 -13.61
C GLY A 46 20.65 10.79 -14.76
N GLU A 47 21.76 10.20 -15.20
CA GLU A 47 21.72 9.15 -16.23
C GLU A 47 21.12 7.84 -15.65
N GLY A 48 19.85 7.58 -15.95
CA GLY A 48 19.15 6.36 -15.52
C GLY A 48 18.82 6.28 -14.02
N VAL A 49 19.07 7.36 -13.26
CA VAL A 49 18.83 7.45 -11.82
C VAL A 49 18.19 8.80 -11.46
N LEU A 50 17.44 8.83 -10.37
CA LEU A 50 16.99 10.08 -9.74
C LEU A 50 17.75 10.28 -8.44
N ASP A 51 18.32 11.47 -8.29
CA ASP A 51 19.01 11.91 -7.09
C ASP A 51 18.14 12.91 -6.35
N VAL A 52 17.95 12.66 -5.06
CA VAL A 52 17.27 13.62 -4.17
C VAL A 52 18.36 14.40 -3.44
N LYS A 53 18.27 15.73 -3.47
CA LYS A 53 19.23 16.62 -2.80
C LYS A 53 18.55 17.41 -1.70
N ARG A 54 19.32 17.67 -0.65
CA ARG A 54 18.94 18.55 0.46
C ARG A 54 19.88 19.74 0.51
N PRO A 55 19.41 20.93 0.93
CA PRO A 55 20.24 22.12 0.98
C PRO A 55 21.22 22.11 2.15
N ASP A 56 20.86 21.48 3.26
CA ASP A 56 21.60 21.53 4.52
C ASP A 56 21.53 20.22 5.31
N ASP A 57 22.20 20.21 6.46
CA ASP A 57 22.22 19.09 7.40
C ASP A 57 21.34 19.31 8.64
N GLU A 58 20.34 20.20 8.54
CA GLU A 58 19.36 20.38 9.59
C GLU A 58 18.44 19.16 9.74
N ARG A 59 17.83 19.06 10.93
CA ARG A 59 16.99 17.91 11.28
C ARG A 59 15.80 17.74 10.33
N VAL A 60 15.18 18.84 9.91
CA VAL A 60 14.01 18.85 9.02
C VAL A 60 14.41 18.37 7.63
N SER A 61 15.42 19.00 7.03
CA SER A 61 15.96 18.64 5.72
C SER A 61 16.39 17.18 5.65
N LYS A 62 17.08 16.67 6.68
CA LYS A 62 17.47 15.25 6.74
C LYS A 62 16.27 14.29 6.80
N SER A 63 15.21 14.68 7.48
CA SER A 63 14.00 13.85 7.62
C SER A 63 13.20 13.81 6.32
N LEU A 64 13.00 14.97 5.70
CA LEU A 64 12.32 15.10 4.41
C LEU A 64 13.08 14.39 3.29
N HIS A 65 14.40 14.50 3.27
CA HIS A 65 15.25 13.88 2.26
C HIS A 65 15.00 12.36 2.12
N GLY A 66 15.01 11.64 3.23
CA GLY A 66 14.75 10.18 3.21
C GLY A 66 13.31 9.83 2.84
N LEU A 67 12.35 10.66 3.27
CA LEU A 67 10.94 10.50 2.93
C LEU A 67 10.71 10.67 1.41
N THR A 68 11.14 11.80 0.84
CA THR A 68 10.99 12.11 -0.58
C THR A 68 11.61 11.03 -1.45
N ARG A 69 12.85 10.59 -1.15
CA ARG A 69 13.49 9.48 -1.87
C ARG A 69 12.63 8.22 -1.86
N THR A 70 12.06 7.90 -0.70
CA THR A 70 11.22 6.70 -0.54
C THR A 70 9.90 6.82 -1.32
N LEU A 71 9.26 7.99 -1.31
CA LEU A 71 8.04 8.24 -2.07
C LEU A 71 8.28 8.15 -3.57
N VAL A 72 9.34 8.79 -4.08
CA VAL A 72 9.73 8.71 -5.50
C VAL A 72 10.05 7.27 -5.91
N ASN A 73 10.84 6.55 -5.11
CA ASN A 73 11.12 5.13 -5.37
C ASN A 73 9.83 4.29 -5.36
N ASN A 74 8.90 4.57 -4.45
CA ASN A 74 7.63 3.84 -4.42
C ASN A 74 6.79 4.10 -5.67
N MET A 75 6.81 5.31 -6.22
CA MET A 75 6.13 5.64 -7.49
C MET A 75 6.73 4.84 -8.65
N VAL A 76 8.07 4.82 -8.78
CA VAL A 76 8.76 4.06 -9.82
C VAL A 76 8.40 2.58 -9.77
N VAL A 77 8.54 1.95 -8.60
CA VAL A 77 8.16 0.53 -8.40
C VAL A 77 6.65 0.32 -8.61
N GLY A 78 5.82 1.28 -8.23
CA GLY A 78 4.37 1.21 -8.39
C GLY A 78 3.92 1.16 -9.85
N VAL A 79 4.51 1.98 -10.72
CA VAL A 79 4.16 1.99 -12.15
C VAL A 79 4.78 0.84 -12.94
N THR A 80 5.83 0.18 -12.42
CA THR A 80 6.44 -1.01 -13.04
C THR A 80 5.84 -2.31 -12.53
N ASP A 81 5.97 -2.55 -11.22
CA ASP A 81 5.68 -3.83 -10.59
C ASP A 81 4.29 -3.82 -9.94
N GLY A 82 3.81 -2.64 -9.54
CA GLY A 82 2.58 -2.49 -8.77
C GLY A 82 2.73 -2.99 -7.33
N TYR A 83 1.69 -2.80 -6.54
CA TYR A 83 1.62 -3.24 -5.16
C TYR A 83 0.45 -4.18 -4.95
N GLU A 84 0.68 -5.17 -4.08
CA GLU A 84 -0.34 -6.08 -3.60
C GLU A 84 -0.30 -6.16 -2.08
N LYS A 85 -1.48 -6.12 -1.46
CA LYS A 85 -1.67 -6.47 -0.05
C LYS A 85 -2.63 -7.65 0.07
N ARG A 86 -2.09 -8.79 0.49
CA ARG A 86 -2.86 -10.01 0.73
C ARG A 86 -3.51 -9.99 2.11
N LEU A 87 -4.79 -10.31 2.15
CA LEU A 87 -5.64 -10.39 3.33
C LEU A 87 -6.21 -11.81 3.44
N GLU A 88 -6.37 -12.26 4.68
CA GLU A 88 -7.00 -13.53 5.01
C GLU A 88 -8.21 -13.30 5.92
N ILE A 89 -9.24 -14.11 5.71
CA ILE A 89 -10.44 -14.17 6.53
C ILE A 89 -10.39 -15.45 7.35
N VAL A 90 -10.48 -15.30 8.66
CA VAL A 90 -10.56 -16.41 9.61
C VAL A 90 -11.91 -16.37 10.29
N GLY A 91 -12.69 -17.44 10.20
CA GLY A 91 -13.97 -17.53 10.88
C GLY A 91 -14.88 -18.55 10.23
N VAL A 92 -15.68 -19.23 11.05
CA VAL A 92 -16.68 -20.18 10.57
C VAL A 92 -17.80 -19.38 9.90
N GLY A 93 -18.09 -19.69 8.64
CA GLY A 93 -19.09 -18.99 7.82
C GLY A 93 -18.65 -17.63 7.31
N TYR A 94 -17.41 -17.20 7.59
CA TYR A 94 -16.90 -15.93 7.07
C TYR A 94 -16.33 -16.12 5.67
N ARG A 95 -16.74 -15.28 4.73
CA ARG A 95 -16.26 -15.34 3.36
C ARG A 95 -16.34 -13.99 2.65
N VAL A 96 -15.55 -13.88 1.59
CA VAL A 96 -15.63 -12.82 0.60
C VAL A 96 -16.06 -13.40 -0.76
N LEU A 97 -16.90 -12.65 -1.47
CA LEU A 97 -17.31 -12.92 -2.84
C LEU A 97 -16.88 -11.75 -3.72
N SER A 98 -16.29 -12.04 -4.87
CA SER A 98 -16.04 -11.01 -5.88
C SER A 98 -17.36 -10.67 -6.59
N LYS A 99 -17.67 -9.38 -6.69
CA LYS A 99 -18.78 -8.84 -7.51
C LYS A 99 -18.24 -8.04 -8.69
N GLY A 100 -17.09 -8.47 -9.22
CA GLY A 100 -16.34 -7.78 -10.25
C GLY A 100 -14.94 -7.36 -9.79
N PRO A 101 -14.18 -6.66 -10.65
CA PRO A 101 -12.81 -6.29 -10.37
C PRO A 101 -12.67 -5.21 -9.28
N THR A 102 -13.71 -4.41 -9.06
CA THR A 102 -13.71 -3.24 -8.17
C THR A 102 -14.70 -3.37 -7.01
N GLN A 103 -15.34 -4.51 -6.83
CA GLN A 103 -16.34 -4.69 -5.77
C GLN A 103 -16.20 -6.05 -5.07
N LEU A 104 -16.23 -6.02 -3.73
CA LEU A 104 -16.24 -7.20 -2.89
C LEU A 104 -17.49 -7.21 -2.02
N GLU A 105 -18.09 -8.39 -1.84
CA GLU A 105 -19.16 -8.63 -0.87
C GLU A 105 -18.62 -9.49 0.26
N PHE A 106 -18.72 -9.00 1.49
CA PHE A 106 -18.23 -9.65 2.69
C PHE A 106 -19.38 -10.20 3.53
N GLN A 107 -19.29 -11.48 3.88
CA GLN A 107 -20.14 -12.12 4.87
C GLN A 107 -19.28 -12.39 6.11
N LEU A 108 -19.37 -11.53 7.13
CA LEU A 108 -18.50 -11.55 8.32
C LEU A 108 -19.29 -11.83 9.62
N GLY A 109 -20.44 -12.50 9.50
CA GLY A 109 -21.32 -12.83 10.63
C GLY A 109 -22.11 -11.64 11.19
N TYR A 110 -22.29 -10.59 10.39
CA TYR A 110 -23.29 -9.55 10.63
C TYR A 110 -24.65 -9.98 10.05
N SER A 111 -25.74 -9.31 10.45
CA SER A 111 -27.08 -9.63 9.96
C SER A 111 -27.30 -9.36 8.47
N HIS A 112 -26.39 -8.63 7.83
CA HIS A 112 -26.41 -8.30 6.40
C HIS A 112 -25.00 -8.45 5.80
N PRO A 113 -24.89 -8.73 4.48
CA PRO A 113 -23.63 -8.68 3.76
C PRO A 113 -23.13 -7.23 3.66
N ILE A 114 -21.81 -7.06 3.72
CA ILE A 114 -21.16 -5.74 3.57
C ILE A 114 -20.56 -5.66 2.17
N VAL A 115 -21.05 -4.73 1.36
CA VAL A 115 -20.49 -4.46 0.04
C VAL A 115 -19.40 -3.38 0.18
N PHE A 116 -18.23 -3.65 -0.38
CA PHE A 116 -17.09 -2.74 -0.38
C PHE A 116 -16.73 -2.39 -1.83
N ASN A 117 -16.76 -1.11 -2.15
CA ASN A 117 -16.39 -0.59 -3.46
C ASN A 117 -14.94 -0.09 -3.43
N ALA A 118 -14.15 -0.46 -4.43
CA ALA A 118 -12.80 0.02 -4.62
C ALA A 118 -12.81 1.53 -4.97
N PRO A 119 -11.91 2.33 -4.41
CA PRO A 119 -11.60 3.65 -4.97
C PRO A 119 -10.84 3.49 -6.30
N ASP A 120 -10.75 4.58 -7.04
CA ASP A 120 -10.09 4.60 -8.36
C ASP A 120 -8.63 4.12 -8.27
N GLY A 121 -8.21 3.32 -9.26
CA GLY A 121 -6.86 2.77 -9.32
C GLY A 121 -6.61 1.54 -8.44
N ILE A 122 -7.64 1.01 -7.79
CA ILE A 122 -7.58 -0.24 -7.01
C ILE A 122 -8.41 -1.34 -7.65
N THR A 123 -7.84 -2.53 -7.70
CA THR A 123 -8.53 -3.76 -8.10
C THR A 123 -8.41 -4.82 -7.02
N PHE A 124 -9.35 -5.76 -7.02
CA PHE A 124 -9.36 -6.88 -6.09
C PHE A 124 -9.17 -8.21 -6.81
N ALA A 125 -8.34 -9.08 -6.24
CA ALA A 125 -8.16 -10.44 -6.69
C ALA A 125 -8.59 -11.40 -5.58
N VAL A 126 -9.65 -12.19 -5.80
CA VAL A 126 -10.10 -13.20 -4.83
C VAL A 126 -9.53 -14.55 -5.25
N GLU A 127 -8.57 -15.07 -4.48
CA GLU A 127 -7.99 -16.40 -4.73
C GLU A 127 -8.94 -17.50 -4.27
N ASN A 128 -9.53 -17.31 -3.09
CA ASN A 128 -10.52 -18.21 -2.53
C ASN A 128 -11.43 -17.43 -1.57
N PRO A 129 -12.56 -18.00 -1.09
CA PRO A 129 -13.51 -17.28 -0.23
C PRO A 129 -12.91 -16.75 1.09
N THR A 130 -11.69 -17.17 1.45
CA THR A 130 -10.97 -16.75 2.66
C THR A 130 -9.68 -15.96 2.38
N ARG A 131 -9.27 -15.79 1.13
CA ARG A 131 -8.00 -15.14 0.75
C ARG A 131 -8.21 -14.26 -0.46
N PHE A 132 -7.78 -13.02 -0.35
CA PHE A 132 -7.90 -12.02 -1.41
C PHE A 132 -6.78 -10.99 -1.33
N GLY A 133 -6.47 -10.39 -2.46
CA GLY A 133 -5.47 -9.33 -2.62
C GLY A 133 -6.12 -8.01 -3.00
N VAL A 134 -5.60 -6.93 -2.41
CA VAL A 134 -5.83 -5.55 -2.88
C VAL A 134 -4.64 -5.17 -3.75
N GLN A 135 -4.90 -4.83 -5.01
CA GLN A 135 -3.89 -4.53 -6.01
C GLN A 135 -4.04 -3.08 -6.51
N GLY A 136 -2.92 -2.44 -6.84
CA GLY A 136 -2.91 -1.08 -7.38
C GLY A 136 -1.49 -0.55 -7.58
N ILE A 137 -1.37 0.61 -8.21
CA ILE A 137 -0.07 1.25 -8.47
C ILE A 137 0.40 2.14 -7.31
N ASP A 138 -0.53 2.72 -6.55
CA ASP A 138 -0.21 3.54 -5.39
C ASP A 138 -0.13 2.71 -4.11
N LYS A 139 1.08 2.65 -3.53
CA LYS A 139 1.36 1.95 -2.29
C LYS A 139 0.54 2.47 -1.10
N GLN A 140 0.30 3.78 -1.03
CA GLN A 140 -0.46 4.40 0.05
C GLN A 140 -1.92 3.96 -0.06
N LEU A 141 -2.54 4.14 -1.22
CA LEU A 141 -3.92 3.78 -1.46
C LEU A 141 -4.18 2.27 -1.26
N VAL A 142 -3.31 1.41 -1.78
CA VAL A 142 -3.40 -0.05 -1.57
C VAL A 142 -3.36 -0.40 -0.07
N GLY A 143 -2.46 0.23 0.68
CA GLY A 143 -2.36 0.03 2.13
C GLY A 143 -3.59 0.53 2.89
N GLU A 144 -4.11 1.69 2.52
CA GLU A 144 -5.29 2.31 3.13
C GLU A 144 -6.55 1.48 2.87
N VAL A 145 -6.78 1.06 1.63
CA VAL A 145 -7.93 0.20 1.29
C VAL A 145 -7.84 -1.12 2.03
N ALA A 146 -6.68 -1.77 2.06
CA ALA A 146 -6.49 -3.00 2.82
C ALA A 146 -6.75 -2.80 4.33
N ALA A 147 -6.34 -1.66 4.89
CA ALA A 147 -6.61 -1.30 6.28
C ALA A 147 -8.11 -1.05 6.53
N ASN A 148 -8.80 -0.41 5.61
CA ASN A 148 -10.24 -0.16 5.70
C ASN A 148 -11.05 -1.45 5.63
N ILE A 149 -10.67 -2.39 4.75
CA ILE A 149 -11.27 -3.73 4.72
C ILE A 149 -11.01 -4.49 6.03
N ARG A 150 -9.78 -4.44 6.57
CA ARG A 150 -9.47 -5.04 7.88
C ARG A 150 -10.31 -4.46 9.02
N LYS A 151 -10.69 -3.17 8.96
CA LYS A 151 -11.54 -2.53 9.98
C LYS A 151 -12.97 -3.09 9.99
N LEU A 152 -13.47 -3.65 8.89
CA LEU A 152 -14.83 -4.23 8.83
C LEU A 152 -15.04 -5.30 9.90
N ARG A 153 -14.04 -6.14 10.14
CA ARG A 153 -14.03 -7.12 11.22
C ARG A 153 -12.60 -7.39 11.66
N LYS A 154 -12.10 -6.63 12.64
CA LYS A 154 -10.75 -6.81 13.18
C LYS A 154 -10.59 -8.21 13.80
N PRO A 155 -9.37 -8.79 13.76
CA PRO A 155 -9.13 -10.11 14.34
C PRO A 155 -9.31 -10.06 15.85
N GLU A 156 -10.17 -10.93 16.38
CA GLU A 156 -10.48 -10.98 17.81
C GLU A 156 -9.33 -11.58 18.64
N PRO A 157 -9.19 -11.21 19.92
CA PRO A 157 -8.07 -11.64 20.75
C PRO A 157 -8.19 -13.09 21.26
N TYR A 158 -9.31 -13.80 21.07
CA TYR A 158 -9.47 -15.17 21.59
C TYR A 158 -9.22 -16.22 20.51
N LYS A 159 -10.12 -16.34 19.52
CA LYS A 159 -9.97 -17.33 18.44
C LYS A 159 -9.31 -16.77 17.18
N GLY A 160 -8.99 -15.47 17.15
CA GLY A 160 -8.37 -14.83 15.98
C GLY A 160 -9.30 -14.70 14.77
N LYS A 161 -10.62 -14.82 14.97
CA LYS A 161 -11.62 -14.63 13.92
C LYS A 161 -11.67 -13.16 13.47
N GLY A 162 -11.79 -12.95 12.17
CA GLY A 162 -11.85 -11.64 11.53
C GLY A 162 -11.04 -11.63 10.24
N VAL A 163 -10.90 -10.43 9.67
CA VAL A 163 -10.03 -10.14 8.54
C VAL A 163 -8.67 -9.73 9.09
N ARG A 164 -7.60 -10.29 8.56
CA ARG A 164 -6.21 -10.01 8.96
C ARG A 164 -5.30 -9.93 7.74
N TYR A 165 -4.10 -9.37 7.89
CA TYR A 165 -3.10 -9.48 6.83
C TYR A 165 -2.56 -10.91 6.73
N ALA A 166 -2.19 -11.33 5.52
CA ALA A 166 -1.51 -12.61 5.32
C ALA A 166 -0.21 -12.64 6.14
N GLY A 167 -0.05 -13.68 6.97
CA GLY A 167 1.09 -13.81 7.89
C GLY A 167 1.06 -12.92 9.15
N GLU A 168 -0.04 -12.18 9.40
CA GLU A 168 -0.18 -11.38 10.63
C GLU A 168 -0.20 -12.26 11.89
N HIS A 169 0.72 -11.99 12.82
CA HIS A 169 0.72 -12.65 14.13
C HIS A 169 -0.37 -12.04 15.04
N VAL A 170 -1.47 -12.77 15.22
CA VAL A 170 -2.58 -12.35 16.10
C VAL A 170 -2.32 -12.85 17.53
N ARG A 171 -2.03 -11.94 18.45
CA ARG A 171 -1.86 -12.26 19.87
C ARG A 171 -3.16 -12.81 20.45
N ARG A 172 -3.13 -14.07 20.88
CA ARG A 172 -4.28 -14.74 21.51
C ARG A 172 -4.21 -14.62 23.03
N LYS A 173 -5.37 -14.41 23.64
CA LYS A 173 -5.62 -14.51 25.09
C LYS A 173 -6.34 -15.82 25.36
N VAL A 174 -6.03 -16.44 26.49
CA VAL A 174 -6.69 -17.67 26.92
C VAL A 174 -8.16 -17.35 27.23
N GLY A 175 -9.06 -18.13 26.65
CA GLY A 175 -10.48 -18.07 27.01
C GLY A 175 -10.71 -18.69 28.39
N LYS A 176 -11.94 -18.61 28.90
CA LYS A 176 -12.30 -19.43 30.07
C LYS A 176 -12.07 -20.91 29.69
N ALA A 177 -11.30 -21.63 30.51
CA ALA A 177 -11.21 -23.08 30.44
C ALA A 177 -12.57 -23.63 30.87
N GLY A 178 -13.51 -23.69 29.94
CA GLY A 178 -14.71 -24.52 30.08
C GLY A 178 -14.27 -25.98 30.01
N LYS A 179 -14.63 -26.72 31.04
CA LYS A 179 -14.46 -28.17 31.19
C LYS A 179 -14.86 -28.94 29.94
#